data_AF-A0A0N0D5G7-F1
#
_entry.id   AF-A0A0N0D5G7-F1
#
_cell.length_a   1.000
_cell.length_b   1.000
_cell.length_c   1.000
_cell.angle_alpha   90.00
_cell.angle_beta   90.00
_cell.angle_gamma   90.00
#
_symmetry.space_group_name_H-M   'P 1'
#
loop_
_entity.id
_entity.type
_entity.pdbx_description
1 polymer ?
#
loop_
_entity_poly.entity_id
_entity_poly.type
_entity_poly.pdbx_seq_one_letter_code
_entity_poly.pdbx_strand_id
1 'polypeptide(L)'
;QRTGKNGEFSVNGLPRYLDNGNEINDFVVTIYPKSYASQSQGQKRVGENITFVCKQERITGSVVDSNGSSIPDGVVVAVKVYRKLTKGGFVGKTKVDSDGRFSVEGLLPDVDYQLEVLIFNSKMAWRKQWIDENWGGVLERGGAGVFVSGDGVDIRLSGIWDD
;
A
#
# COMPACT_ATOMS: atom_id res chain seq x y z
N GLN A 1 16.02 -9.52 14.28
CA GLN A 1 15.82 -10.97 14.55
C GLN A 1 14.76 -11.51 13.59
N ARG A 2 14.73 -12.83 13.32
CA ARG A 2 13.69 -13.47 12.49
C ARG A 2 12.68 -14.18 13.40
N THR A 3 11.41 -14.16 13.01
CA THR A 3 10.36 -14.93 13.69
C THR A 3 10.55 -16.43 13.45
N GLY A 4 10.15 -17.23 14.43
CA GLY A 4 10.03 -18.68 14.31
C GLY A 4 8.89 -19.10 13.38
N LYS A 5 8.73 -20.41 13.19
CA LYS A 5 7.77 -20.97 12.22
C LYS A 5 6.31 -20.67 12.58
N ASN A 6 6.01 -20.39 13.84
CA ASN A 6 4.66 -20.09 14.31
C ASN A 6 4.48 -18.58 14.59
N GLY A 7 5.39 -17.72 14.10
CA GLY A 7 5.33 -16.27 14.26
C GLY A 7 5.90 -15.74 15.58
N GLU A 8 6.38 -16.62 16.46
CA GLU A 8 7.00 -16.26 17.72
C GLU A 8 8.34 -15.54 17.50
N PHE A 9 8.67 -14.58 18.37
CA PHE A 9 9.96 -13.92 18.38
C PHE A 9 10.34 -13.53 19.80
N SER A 10 11.63 -13.33 20.04
CA SER A 10 12.14 -12.69 21.24
C SER A 10 13.13 -11.60 20.82
N VAL A 11 13.29 -10.57 21.64
CA VAL A 11 14.36 -9.58 21.48
C VAL A 11 15.08 -9.51 22.81
N ASN A 12 16.33 -9.97 22.80
CA ASN A 12 17.14 -10.13 24.00
C ASN A 12 18.30 -9.13 24.00
N GLY A 13 18.88 -8.88 25.17
CA GLY A 13 20.03 -7.99 25.32
C GLY A 13 19.67 -6.50 25.27
N LEU A 14 18.40 -6.15 25.46
CA LEU A 14 17.99 -4.74 25.58
C LEU A 14 18.33 -4.21 26.98
N PRO A 15 18.95 -3.01 27.08
CA PRO A 15 19.18 -2.38 28.38
C PRO A 15 17.84 -2.05 29.04
N ARG A 16 17.71 -2.37 30.33
CA ARG A 16 16.51 -2.03 31.11
C ARG A 16 16.56 -0.63 31.70
N TYR A 17 17.77 -0.16 32.02
CA TYR A 17 18.00 1.12 32.66
C TYR A 17 19.02 1.93 31.87
N LEU A 18 18.88 3.25 31.91
CA LEU A 18 19.93 4.18 31.54
C LEU A 18 21.04 4.17 32.61
N ASP A 19 22.22 4.71 32.27
CA ASP A 19 23.36 4.79 33.20
C ASP A 19 23.04 5.60 34.48
N ASN A 20 22.04 6.49 34.41
CA ASN A 20 21.54 7.27 35.54
C ASN A 20 20.51 6.54 36.41
N GLY A 21 20.22 5.26 36.13
CA GLY A 21 19.29 4.42 36.88
C GLY A 21 17.82 4.52 36.47
N ASN A 22 17.46 5.41 35.55
CA ASN A 22 16.07 5.52 35.07
C ASN A 22 15.70 4.34 34.17
N GLU A 23 14.51 3.78 34.35
CA GLU A 23 14.00 2.68 33.52
C GLU A 23 13.69 3.18 32.09
N ILE A 24 14.14 2.42 31.09
CA ILE A 24 13.84 2.66 29.69
C ILE A 24 12.45 2.07 29.40
N ASN A 25 11.54 2.90 28.90
CA ASN A 25 10.14 2.54 28.69
C ASN A 25 9.55 2.99 27.35
N ASP A 26 10.42 3.42 26.44
CA ASP A 26 10.06 4.04 25.16
C ASP A 26 10.53 3.22 23.96
N PHE A 27 10.84 1.93 24.14
CA PHE A 27 11.22 1.08 23.02
C PHE A 27 10.12 1.05 21.96
N VAL A 28 10.55 1.07 20.70
CA VAL A 28 9.69 0.87 19.53
C VAL A 28 10.08 -0.45 18.89
N VAL A 29 9.10 -1.36 18.79
CA VAL A 29 9.26 -2.64 18.10
C VAL A 29 8.53 -2.57 16.77
N THR A 30 9.26 -2.84 15.67
CA THR A 30 8.72 -2.84 14.31
C THR A 30 8.91 -4.20 13.66
N ILE A 31 7.86 -4.72 13.03
CA ILE A 31 7.90 -5.96 12.26
C ILE A 31 7.77 -5.70 10.76
N TYR A 32 8.44 -6.53 9.97
CA TYR A 32 8.41 -6.51 8.49
C TYR A 32 7.99 -7.89 7.95
N PRO A 33 6.76 -8.33 8.21
CA PRO A 33 6.25 -9.60 7.75
C PRO A 33 6.17 -9.64 6.22
N LYS A 34 6.53 -10.78 5.61
CA LYS A 34 6.43 -10.96 4.15
C LYS A 34 4.95 -11.02 3.74
N SER A 35 4.56 -10.22 2.75
CA SER A 35 3.18 -10.16 2.21
C SER A 35 2.11 -9.62 3.19
N TYR A 36 2.53 -8.99 4.28
CA TYR A 36 1.65 -8.27 5.21
C TYR A 36 2.18 -6.85 5.40
N ALA A 37 1.31 -5.95 5.86
CA ALA A 37 1.74 -4.61 6.22
C ALA A 37 2.75 -4.62 7.37
N SER A 38 3.78 -3.77 7.29
CA SER A 38 4.66 -3.47 8.41
C SER A 38 3.89 -2.82 9.55
N GLN A 39 4.21 -3.20 10.79
CA GLN A 39 3.53 -2.71 11.99
C GLN A 39 4.55 -2.31 13.05
N SER A 40 4.21 -1.31 13.86
CA SER A 40 5.05 -0.83 14.95
C SER A 40 4.23 -0.64 16.23
N GLN A 41 4.82 -0.99 17.37
CA GLN A 41 4.30 -0.64 18.69
C GLN A 41 5.39 0.07 19.49
N GLY A 42 5.08 1.27 19.98
CA GLY A 42 5.98 2.07 20.83
C GLY A 42 5.69 1.92 22.31
N GLN A 43 6.44 2.66 23.13
CA GLN A 43 6.27 2.73 24.59
C GLN A 43 6.38 1.35 25.28
N LYS A 44 7.28 0.53 24.76
CA LYS A 44 7.53 -0.82 25.26
C LYS A 44 8.66 -0.86 26.26
N ARG A 45 8.62 -1.85 27.15
CA ARG A 45 9.61 -2.05 28.21
C ARG A 45 10.19 -3.46 28.18
N VAL A 46 11.38 -3.62 28.75
CA VAL A 46 11.98 -4.95 28.93
C VAL A 46 11.08 -5.81 29.82
N GLY A 47 10.79 -7.04 29.38
CA GLY A 47 9.93 -8.00 30.09
C GLY A 47 8.45 -7.96 29.68
N GLU A 48 8.05 -7.03 28.81
CA GLU A 48 6.70 -6.99 28.25
C GLU A 48 6.52 -8.01 27.12
N ASN A 49 5.34 -8.66 27.08
CA ASN A 49 4.94 -9.48 25.94
C ASN A 49 4.25 -8.60 24.90
N ILE A 50 4.64 -8.75 23.63
CA ILE A 50 4.10 -7.98 22.51
C ILE A 50 3.49 -8.95 21.50
N THR A 51 2.30 -8.61 21.00
CA THR A 51 1.62 -9.37 19.95
C THR A 51 1.30 -8.46 18.78
N PHE A 52 1.62 -8.92 17.57
CA PHE A 52 1.21 -8.28 16.32
C PHE A 52 0.22 -9.19 15.60
N VAL A 53 -0.91 -8.63 15.17
CA VAL A 53 -1.91 -9.35 14.39
C VAL A 53 -1.74 -8.96 12.94
N CYS A 54 -1.20 -9.87 12.13
CA CYS A 54 -0.98 -9.66 10.70
C CYS A 54 -2.20 -10.14 9.93
N LYS A 55 -2.97 -9.22 9.33
CA LYS A 55 -4.07 -9.54 8.41
C LYS A 55 -3.62 -9.31 6.97
N GLN A 56 -3.91 -10.27 6.09
CA GLN A 56 -3.56 -10.17 4.69
C GLN A 56 -4.67 -9.41 3.94
N GLU A 57 -4.56 -8.10 3.99
CA GLU A 57 -5.50 -7.18 3.38
C GLU A 57 -5.02 -6.73 2.00
N ARG A 58 -5.96 -6.52 1.08
CA ARG A 58 -5.66 -6.16 -0.32
C ARG A 58 -6.72 -5.25 -0.94
N ILE A 59 -6.33 -4.50 -1.97
CA ILE A 59 -7.26 -3.87 -2.93
C ILE A 59 -7.10 -4.60 -4.25
N THR A 60 -8.20 -4.98 -4.87
CA THR A 60 -8.21 -5.65 -6.19
C THR A 60 -9.00 -4.83 -7.19
N GLY A 61 -8.79 -5.09 -8.48
CA GLY A 61 -9.55 -4.38 -9.49
C GLY A 61 -9.10 -4.65 -10.90
N SER A 62 -9.63 -3.83 -11.81
CA SER A 62 -9.26 -3.83 -13.22
C SER A 62 -8.92 -2.43 -13.72
N VAL A 63 -8.23 -2.34 -14.86
CA VAL A 63 -7.92 -1.08 -15.54
C VAL A 63 -8.27 -1.19 -17.02
N VAL A 64 -9.08 -0.24 -17.50
CA VAL A 64 -9.39 -0.03 -18.92
C VAL A 64 -9.21 1.45 -19.28
N ASP A 65 -9.15 1.75 -20.57
CA ASP A 65 -9.20 3.15 -21.01
C ASP A 65 -10.61 3.76 -20.94
N SER A 66 -10.74 5.02 -21.33
CA SER A 66 -12.03 5.74 -21.32
C SER A 66 -13.09 5.16 -22.26
N ASN A 67 -12.73 4.31 -23.22
CA ASN A 67 -13.66 3.58 -24.08
C ASN A 67 -14.02 2.19 -23.53
N GLY A 68 -13.35 1.74 -22.47
CA GLY A 68 -13.49 0.38 -21.94
C GLY A 68 -12.61 -0.63 -22.68
N SER A 69 -11.62 -0.16 -23.44
CA SER A 69 -10.69 -1.01 -24.19
C SER A 69 -9.65 -1.62 -23.26
N SER A 70 -9.34 -2.90 -23.47
CA SER A 70 -8.26 -3.60 -22.78
C SER A 70 -6.90 -2.98 -23.07
N ILE A 71 -5.94 -3.21 -22.17
CA ILE A 71 -4.55 -2.76 -22.31
C ILE A 71 -3.94 -3.37 -23.59
N PRO A 72 -3.45 -2.56 -24.55
CA PRO A 72 -2.81 -3.07 -25.76
C PRO A 72 -1.46 -3.73 -25.50
N ASP A 73 -1.03 -4.58 -26.43
CA ASP A 73 0.29 -5.21 -26.39
C ASP A 73 1.41 -4.17 -26.30
N GLY A 74 2.37 -4.40 -25.40
CA GLY A 74 3.53 -3.54 -25.20
C GLY A 74 3.29 -2.35 -24.26
N VAL A 75 2.03 -1.98 -23.99
CA VAL A 75 1.67 -1.02 -22.95
C VAL A 75 1.88 -1.67 -21.58
N VAL A 76 2.47 -0.92 -20.64
CA VAL A 76 2.65 -1.37 -19.26
C VAL A 76 1.92 -0.43 -18.33
N VAL A 77 1.09 -0.98 -17.45
CA VAL A 77 0.35 -0.20 -16.45
C VAL A 77 0.78 -0.65 -15.06
N ALA A 78 0.90 0.30 -14.14
CA ALA A 78 1.18 0.04 -12.73
C ALA A 78 0.23 0.85 -11.84
N VAL A 79 -0.27 0.22 -10.78
CA VAL A 79 -1.05 0.88 -9.73
C VAL A 79 -0.15 1.11 -8.53
N LYS A 80 -0.08 2.36 -8.07
CA LYS A 80 0.54 2.73 -6.81
C LYS A 80 -0.53 3.03 -5.77
N VAL A 81 -0.21 2.70 -4.53
CA VAL A 81 -1.07 2.96 -3.38
C VAL A 81 -0.38 3.90 -2.42
N TYR A 82 -1.13 4.90 -1.98
CA TYR A 82 -0.70 5.91 -1.02
C TYR A 82 -1.69 5.95 0.14
N ARG A 83 -1.23 6.12 1.38
CA ARG A 83 -2.11 6.54 2.48
C ARG A 83 -2.68 7.91 2.17
N LYS A 84 -3.94 8.16 2.52
CA LYS A 84 -4.61 9.46 2.35
C LYS A 84 -3.97 10.50 3.27
N LEU A 85 -3.01 11.25 2.73
CA LEU A 85 -2.26 12.33 3.37
C LEU A 85 -2.11 13.47 2.35
N THR A 86 -1.81 14.67 2.82
CA THR A 86 -1.60 15.83 1.92
C THR A 86 -0.36 15.66 1.02
N LYS A 87 0.69 14.99 1.51
CA LYS A 87 1.91 14.65 0.76
C LYS A 87 2.50 13.32 1.25
N GLY A 88 3.30 12.67 0.39
CA GLY A 88 3.98 11.42 0.74
C GLY A 88 3.00 10.24 0.93
N GLY A 89 3.31 9.35 1.87
CA GLY A 89 2.45 8.22 2.22
C GLY A 89 2.48 7.05 1.24
N PHE A 90 3.50 6.93 0.39
CA PHE A 90 3.66 5.78 -0.50
C PHE A 90 3.70 4.48 0.30
N VAL A 91 2.87 3.51 -0.11
CA VAL A 91 2.76 2.19 0.53
C VAL A 91 3.42 1.14 -0.33
N GLY A 92 3.06 1.13 -1.62
CA GLY A 92 3.50 0.08 -2.53
C GLY A 92 3.05 0.33 -3.96
N LYS A 93 3.52 -0.54 -4.85
CA LYS A 93 3.16 -0.54 -6.26
C LYS A 93 2.99 -1.98 -6.74
N THR A 94 2.06 -2.18 -7.66
CA THR A 94 1.89 -3.44 -8.37
C THR A 94 1.81 -3.18 -9.87
N LYS A 95 2.26 -4.15 -10.67
CA LYS A 95 2.04 -4.12 -12.12
C LYS A 95 0.63 -4.64 -12.37
N VAL A 96 -0.07 -4.03 -13.32
CA VAL A 96 -1.35 -4.55 -13.83
C VAL A 96 -1.05 -5.68 -14.80
N ASP A 97 -1.78 -6.78 -14.66
CA ASP A 97 -1.68 -7.95 -15.52
C ASP A 97 -2.17 -7.62 -16.93
N SER A 98 -1.79 -8.45 -17.91
CA SER A 98 -2.14 -8.23 -19.32
C SER A 98 -3.65 -8.31 -19.60
N ASP A 99 -4.42 -8.94 -18.71
CA ASP A 99 -5.89 -8.97 -18.77
C ASP A 99 -6.53 -7.74 -18.09
N GLY A 100 -5.72 -6.77 -17.66
CA GLY A 100 -6.17 -5.54 -17.01
C GLY A 100 -6.36 -5.68 -15.50
N ARG A 101 -6.20 -6.86 -14.89
CA ARG A 101 -6.42 -7.06 -13.46
C ARG A 101 -5.22 -6.66 -12.61
N PHE A 102 -5.47 -6.28 -11.36
CA PHE A 102 -4.43 -6.04 -10.38
C PHE A 102 -4.84 -6.46 -8.96
N SER A 103 -3.83 -6.71 -8.13
CA SER A 103 -3.97 -6.92 -6.69
C SER A 103 -2.83 -6.20 -5.97
N VAL A 104 -3.19 -5.27 -5.08
CA VAL A 104 -2.24 -4.63 -4.16
C VAL A 104 -2.41 -5.27 -2.79
N GLU A 105 -1.42 -6.03 -2.37
CA GLU A 105 -1.42 -6.73 -1.08
C GLU A 105 -0.62 -5.97 0.00
N GLY A 106 -0.68 -6.46 1.24
CA GLY A 106 0.12 -5.92 2.34
C GLY A 106 -0.40 -4.58 2.85
N LEU A 107 -1.71 -4.37 2.77
CA LEU A 107 -2.36 -3.19 3.30
C LEU A 107 -2.72 -3.37 4.79
N LEU A 108 -2.98 -2.26 5.48
CA LEU A 108 -3.52 -2.26 6.83
C LEU A 108 -5.04 -2.17 6.73
N PRO A 109 -5.78 -2.87 7.61
CA PRO A 109 -7.21 -2.65 7.77
C PRO A 109 -7.48 -1.24 8.31
N ASP A 110 -8.68 -0.72 8.04
CA ASP A 110 -9.18 0.55 8.58
C ASP A 110 -8.27 1.77 8.28
N VAL A 111 -7.52 1.71 7.18
CA VAL A 111 -6.68 2.80 6.68
C VAL A 111 -7.21 3.30 5.35
N ASP A 112 -7.40 4.61 5.26
CA ASP A 112 -7.73 5.31 4.02
C ASP A 112 -6.53 5.36 3.06
N TYR A 113 -6.77 4.90 1.83
CA TYR A 113 -5.82 4.89 0.73
C TYR A 113 -6.30 5.74 -0.46
N GLN A 114 -5.35 6.11 -1.31
CA GLN A 114 -5.56 6.75 -2.60
C GLN A 114 -4.71 6.02 -3.65
N LEU A 115 -5.25 5.86 -4.86
CA LEU A 115 -4.60 5.13 -5.94
C LEU A 115 -4.07 6.10 -7.01
N GLU A 116 -2.89 5.81 -7.55
CA GLU A 116 -2.30 6.48 -8.71
C GLU A 116 -1.93 5.41 -9.75
N VAL A 117 -2.44 5.56 -10.97
CA VAL A 117 -2.08 4.73 -12.11
C VAL A 117 -0.96 5.39 -12.90
N LEU A 118 0.06 4.61 -13.23
CA LEU A 118 1.12 4.97 -14.16
C LEU A 118 1.04 4.11 -15.42
N ILE A 119 1.23 4.74 -16.57
CA ILE A 119 1.10 4.14 -17.89
C ILE A 119 2.39 4.37 -18.65
N PHE A 120 2.94 3.31 -19.22
CA PHE A 120 4.19 3.33 -19.97
C PHE A 120 3.97 2.74 -21.36
N ASN A 121 4.77 3.18 -22.34
CA ASN A 121 4.72 2.72 -23.74
C ASN A 121 3.36 2.89 -24.43
N SER A 122 2.54 3.83 -23.97
CA SER A 122 1.29 4.24 -24.62
C SER A 122 1.43 5.66 -25.14
N LYS A 123 0.63 6.01 -26.16
CA LYS A 123 0.56 7.36 -26.69
C LYS A 123 -0.28 8.29 -25.81
N MET A 124 -1.21 7.73 -25.04
CA MET A 124 -2.11 8.42 -24.12
C MET A 124 -1.46 9.62 -23.44
N ALA A 125 -2.07 10.80 -23.58
CA ALA A 125 -1.51 12.04 -23.04
C ALA A 125 -1.31 11.99 -21.52
N TRP A 126 -2.30 11.48 -20.78
CA TRP A 126 -2.28 11.42 -19.32
C TRP A 126 -1.72 10.09 -18.82
N ARG A 127 -0.39 9.96 -18.86
CA ARG A 127 0.32 8.74 -18.42
C ARG A 127 0.41 8.54 -16.90
N LYS A 128 -0.08 9.51 -16.14
CA LYS A 128 -0.19 9.45 -14.68
C LYS A 128 -1.56 9.99 -14.30
N GLN A 129 -2.34 9.20 -13.58
CA GLN A 129 -3.70 9.56 -13.19
C GLN A 129 -3.96 9.10 -11.76
N TRP A 130 -4.44 9.99 -10.91
CA TRP A 130 -5.07 9.60 -9.65
C TRP A 130 -6.46 9.05 -9.93
N ILE A 131 -6.96 8.19 -9.05
CA ILE A 131 -8.29 7.61 -9.22
C ILE A 131 -9.27 8.29 -8.28
N ASP A 132 -10.35 8.84 -8.84
CA ASP A 132 -11.44 9.48 -8.09
C ASP A 132 -12.40 8.45 -7.46
N GLU A 133 -13.41 8.94 -6.73
CA GLU A 133 -14.41 8.09 -6.06
C GLU A 133 -15.31 7.30 -7.02
N ASN A 134 -15.39 7.70 -8.28
CA ASN A 134 -16.14 7.03 -9.35
C ASN A 134 -15.24 6.12 -10.20
N TRP A 135 -14.03 5.85 -9.72
CA TRP A 135 -13.01 5.02 -10.37
C TRP A 135 -12.48 5.62 -11.69
N GLY A 136 -12.73 6.91 -11.90
CA GLY A 136 -12.26 7.70 -13.01
C GLY A 136 -10.86 8.25 -12.80
N GLY A 137 -10.13 8.47 -13.89
CA GLY A 137 -8.80 9.09 -13.82
C GLY A 137 -8.85 10.63 -13.72
N VAL A 138 -8.15 11.20 -12.75
CA VAL A 138 -7.98 12.64 -12.53
C VAL A 138 -6.51 13.03 -12.45
N LEU A 139 -6.18 14.26 -12.82
CA LEU A 139 -4.77 14.73 -12.87
C LEU A 139 -4.13 14.88 -11.50
N GLU A 140 -4.89 15.41 -10.53
CA GLU A 140 -4.36 15.87 -9.26
C GLU A 140 -4.81 15.01 -8.09
N ARG A 141 -3.90 14.80 -7.14
CA ARG A 141 -4.16 14.01 -5.94
C ARG A 141 -5.34 14.54 -5.12
N GLY A 142 -5.56 15.86 -5.15
CA GLY A 142 -6.66 16.50 -4.45
C GLY A 142 -8.05 16.07 -4.94
N GLY A 143 -8.15 15.56 -6.18
CA GLY A 143 -9.38 14.98 -6.72
C GLY A 143 -9.46 13.45 -6.54
N ALA A 144 -8.46 12.81 -5.93
CA ALA A 144 -8.44 11.37 -5.77
C ALA A 144 -9.44 10.93 -4.69
N GLY A 145 -10.13 9.84 -4.98
CA GLY A 145 -11.06 9.17 -4.08
C GLY A 145 -10.34 8.49 -2.92
N VAL A 146 -11.14 7.91 -2.02
CA VAL A 146 -10.67 7.23 -0.82
C VAL A 146 -11.08 5.77 -0.90
N PHE A 147 -10.11 4.89 -0.73
CA PHE A 147 -10.28 3.44 -0.81
C PHE A 147 -9.79 2.79 0.48
N VAL A 148 -10.36 1.66 0.84
CA VAL A 148 -9.94 0.86 1.99
C VAL A 148 -9.55 -0.54 1.54
N SER A 149 -8.82 -1.26 2.37
CA SER A 149 -8.57 -2.67 2.09
C SER A 149 -9.87 -3.47 2.03
N GLY A 150 -9.95 -4.40 1.08
CA GLY A 150 -11.15 -5.16 0.76
C GLY A 150 -11.88 -4.63 -0.47
N ASP A 151 -11.59 -3.40 -0.91
CA ASP A 151 -12.26 -2.80 -2.05
C ASP A 151 -11.94 -3.51 -3.37
N GLY A 152 -12.98 -3.62 -4.21
CA GLY A 152 -12.89 -3.89 -5.64
C GLY A 152 -13.03 -2.60 -6.43
N VAL A 153 -12.03 -2.25 -7.25
CA VAL A 153 -11.97 -0.96 -7.97
C VAL A 153 -11.81 -1.18 -9.47
N ASP A 154 -12.85 -0.93 -10.25
CA ASP A 154 -12.81 -1.06 -11.72
C ASP A 154 -12.47 0.28 -12.35
N ILE A 155 -11.17 0.52 -12.55
CA ILE A 155 -10.63 1.80 -13.00
C ILE A 155 -10.94 2.02 -14.47
N ARG A 156 -11.53 3.19 -14.78
CA ARG A 156 -11.67 3.72 -16.14
C ARG A 156 -10.82 4.97 -16.28
N LEU A 157 -9.72 4.85 -17.02
CA LEU A 157 -8.79 5.96 -17.21
C LEU A 157 -9.41 7.08 -18.04
N SER A 158 -8.93 8.30 -17.84
CA SER A 158 -9.22 9.43 -18.72
C SER A 158 -8.27 9.42 -19.91
N GLY A 159 -8.83 9.34 -21.13
CA GLY A 159 -8.09 9.20 -22.39
C GLY A 159 -8.14 7.77 -22.96
N ILE A 160 -7.67 7.58 -24.20
CA ILE A 160 -7.56 6.27 -24.85
C ILE A 160 -6.10 5.87 -25.07
N TRP A 161 -5.83 4.58 -25.25
CA TRP A 161 -4.45 4.07 -25.29
C TRP A 161 -3.60 4.62 -26.46
N ASP A 162 -4.25 4.95 -27.57
CA ASP A 162 -3.62 5.31 -28.85
C ASP A 162 -3.70 6.79 -29.22
N ASP A 163 -4.21 7.65 -28.31
CA ASP A 163 -4.26 9.11 -28.48
C ASP A 163 -2.87 9.74 -28.61
#